data_AF-A0A5N6VB48-F1
#
_entry.id   AF-A0A5N6VB48-F1
#
_cell.length_a   1.000
_cell.length_b   1.000
_cell.length_c   1.000
_cell.angle_alpha   90.00
_cell.angle_beta   90.00
_cell.angle_gamma   90.00
#
_symmetry.space_group_name_H-M   'P 1'
#
loop_
_entity.id
_entity.type
_entity.pdbx_description
1 polymer ?
#
loop_
_entity_poly.entity_id
_entity_poly.type
_entity_poly.pdbx_seq_one_letter_code
_entity_poly.pdbx_strand_id
1 'polypeptide(L)'
;MVASAPQVQSVLFGDEGIVQYLPQNATLLLCSTVPASYAQSVAAELQSRGRGDILFIDSPVSGGAKRAADGTLSIMAGGSDEALESGRDLLQTMSAPSKLYLVPGGIGAGSNMKMVHQVLAAIHILGASEAMGLAAQLGLDARQTADKIINSDAWTWMHENRFPRMVEEDWNPGASALTIILKDAGIITSSARQHRFPTPLCTTAEQIYLSALLQGYGPKDDSAMVRQYFTTPIASVTASAEDQSTALQLVLDLMQGVNLVAAAEAVAFARYLKVDLAQFHELVSAAAGASRVFITKGLEMIKGHIGEEAPAGSQTVDEAIAKLEAVVQQARDLHCPLHLGNAALNVLFTARRAGLGAEGATSVIKVFGKE
;
A
#
# COMPACT_ATOMS: atom_id res chain seq x y z
N MET A 1 -20.03 -2.14 10.05
CA MET A 1 -18.98 -1.55 9.18
C MET A 1 -19.35 -1.83 7.73
N VAL A 2 -19.16 -0.87 6.83
CA VAL A 2 -19.35 -1.04 5.37
C VAL A 2 -18.03 -0.80 4.63
N ALA A 3 -17.95 -1.09 3.33
CA ALA A 3 -16.69 -1.14 2.59
C ALA A 3 -16.32 0.17 1.86
N SER A 4 -17.29 1.02 1.52
CA SER A 4 -17.10 2.16 0.61
C SER A 4 -17.90 3.40 0.99
N ALA A 5 -17.45 4.57 0.55
CA ALA A 5 -18.13 5.85 0.79
C ALA A 5 -19.60 5.87 0.33
N PRO A 6 -20.00 5.31 -0.84
CA PRO A 6 -21.41 5.22 -1.21
C PRO A 6 -22.26 4.41 -0.22
N GLN A 7 -21.70 3.31 0.31
CA GLN A 7 -22.40 2.52 1.33
C GLN A 7 -22.49 3.28 2.65
N VAL A 8 -21.44 4.02 3.03
CA VAL A 8 -21.47 4.91 4.21
C VAL A 8 -22.58 5.94 4.04
N GLN A 9 -22.65 6.61 2.89
CA GLN A 9 -23.66 7.62 2.58
C GLN A 9 -25.07 7.04 2.72
N SER A 10 -25.31 5.86 2.14
CA SER A 10 -26.60 5.18 2.22
C SER A 10 -26.99 4.81 3.65
N VAL A 11 -26.05 4.29 4.45
CA VAL A 11 -26.32 3.87 5.84
C VAL A 11 -26.52 5.06 6.77
N LEU A 12 -25.80 6.16 6.56
CA LEU A 12 -25.90 7.34 7.41
C LEU A 12 -27.13 8.20 7.04
N PHE A 13 -27.33 8.45 5.75
CA PHE A 13 -28.14 9.56 5.26
C PHE A 13 -29.21 9.17 4.23
N GLY A 14 -29.33 7.89 3.89
CA GLY A 14 -30.44 7.40 3.06
C GLY A 14 -31.80 7.55 3.74
N ASP A 15 -32.88 7.15 3.06
CA ASP A 15 -34.25 7.31 3.57
C ASP A 15 -34.45 6.67 4.97
N GLU A 16 -33.81 5.51 5.18
CA GLU A 16 -33.77 4.78 6.45
C GLU A 16 -32.39 4.94 7.15
N GLY A 17 -31.71 6.06 6.92
CA GLY A 17 -30.36 6.31 7.43
C GLY A 17 -30.31 6.42 8.95
N ILE A 18 -29.27 5.84 9.57
CA ILE A 18 -29.20 5.71 11.04
C ILE A 18 -29.16 7.06 11.77
N VAL A 19 -28.70 8.14 11.11
CA VAL A 19 -28.49 9.45 11.73
C VAL A 19 -29.77 10.03 12.33
N GLN A 20 -30.95 9.71 11.79
CA GLN A 20 -32.22 10.20 12.36
C GLN A 20 -32.66 9.46 13.63
N TYR A 21 -32.07 8.29 13.91
CA TYR A 21 -32.41 7.43 15.04
C TYR A 21 -31.36 7.45 16.16
N LEU A 22 -30.17 8.02 15.89
CA LEU A 22 -29.11 8.11 16.89
C LEU A 22 -29.54 9.03 18.05
N PRO A 23 -29.31 8.65 19.32
CA PRO A 23 -29.60 9.51 20.47
C PRO A 23 -28.72 10.77 20.44
N GLN A 24 -29.07 11.75 21.28
CA GLN A 24 -28.24 12.95 21.45
C GLN A 24 -26.85 12.57 21.95
N ASN A 25 -25.81 13.23 21.42
CA ASN A 25 -24.40 13.00 21.76
C ASN A 25 -23.90 11.58 21.45
N ALA A 26 -24.51 10.90 20.47
CA ALA A 26 -24.05 9.58 20.04
C ALA A 26 -22.64 9.65 19.42
N THR A 27 -21.84 8.62 19.67
CA THR A 27 -20.51 8.47 19.05
C THR A 27 -20.61 7.64 17.78
N LEU A 28 -20.12 8.19 16.67
CA LEU A 28 -20.16 7.57 15.35
C LEU A 28 -18.74 7.30 14.85
N LEU A 29 -18.40 6.03 14.65
CA LEU A 29 -17.10 5.59 14.17
C LEU A 29 -17.16 5.26 12.67
N LEU A 30 -16.43 6.02 11.84
CA LEU A 30 -16.24 5.71 10.43
C LEU A 30 -14.99 4.84 10.25
N CYS A 31 -15.18 3.52 10.24
CA CYS A 31 -14.07 2.57 10.10
C CYS A 31 -13.68 2.26 8.65
N SER A 32 -14.48 2.70 7.67
CA SER A 32 -14.25 2.42 6.24
C SER A 32 -13.04 3.19 5.71
N THR A 33 -12.25 2.57 4.82
CA THR A 33 -11.27 3.33 4.04
C THR A 33 -11.99 4.19 3.01
N VAL A 34 -11.90 5.51 3.18
CA VAL A 34 -12.53 6.54 2.36
C VAL A 34 -11.54 7.69 2.11
N PRO A 35 -11.78 8.58 1.13
CA PRO A 35 -11.04 9.82 1.01
C PRO A 35 -11.26 10.73 2.24
N ALA A 36 -10.24 11.46 2.67
CA ALA A 36 -10.36 12.43 3.77
C ALA A 36 -11.44 13.50 3.50
N SER A 37 -11.55 13.94 2.24
CA SER A 37 -12.60 14.87 1.81
C SER A 37 -14.01 14.33 2.02
N TYR A 38 -14.21 13.01 1.91
CA TYR A 38 -15.49 12.37 2.21
C TYR A 38 -15.77 12.31 3.72
N ALA A 39 -14.78 11.94 4.54
CA ALA A 39 -14.95 11.98 6.00
C ALA A 39 -15.33 13.41 6.47
N GLN A 40 -14.70 14.43 5.89
CA GLN A 40 -15.03 15.83 6.14
C GLN A 40 -16.43 16.21 5.66
N SER A 41 -16.88 15.70 4.51
CA SER A 41 -18.24 15.96 4.02
C SER A 41 -19.31 15.32 4.90
N VAL A 42 -19.05 14.13 5.47
CA VAL A 42 -19.96 13.51 6.44
C VAL A 42 -20.15 14.41 7.66
N ALA A 43 -19.07 14.95 8.21
CA ALA A 43 -19.14 15.88 9.35
C ALA A 43 -19.94 17.15 9.01
N ALA A 44 -19.70 17.73 7.83
CA ALA A 44 -20.46 18.89 7.36
C ALA A 44 -21.96 18.57 7.17
N GLU A 45 -22.29 17.38 6.67
CA GLU A 45 -23.67 16.96 6.49
C GLU A 45 -24.38 16.73 7.83
N LEU A 46 -23.73 16.12 8.82
CA LEU A 46 -24.25 16.00 10.19
C LEU A 46 -24.62 17.37 10.75
N GLN A 47 -23.71 18.35 10.63
CA GLN A 47 -23.97 19.73 11.06
C GLN A 47 -25.18 20.34 10.32
N SER A 48 -25.26 20.18 9.00
CA SER A 48 -26.33 20.76 8.18
C SER A 48 -27.72 20.20 8.52
N ARG A 49 -27.78 18.96 9.04
CA ARG A 49 -29.00 18.28 9.47
C ARG A 49 -29.36 18.55 10.94
N GLY A 50 -28.68 19.50 11.60
CA GLY A 50 -28.88 19.80 13.01
C GLY A 50 -28.36 18.71 13.95
N ARG A 51 -27.50 17.82 13.47
CA ARG A 51 -26.87 16.73 14.22
C ARG A 51 -25.40 17.00 14.55
N GLY A 52 -25.07 18.26 14.80
CA GLY A 52 -23.74 18.66 15.28
C GLY A 52 -23.39 18.13 16.67
N ASP A 53 -24.36 17.54 17.38
CA ASP A 53 -24.18 16.83 18.64
C ASP A 53 -23.46 15.48 18.48
N ILE A 54 -23.47 14.88 17.28
CA ILE A 54 -22.84 13.57 17.06
C ILE A 54 -21.32 13.68 17.17
N LEU A 55 -20.75 12.87 18.05
CA LEU A 55 -19.31 12.74 18.26
C LEU A 55 -18.72 11.85 17.16
N PHE A 56 -18.32 12.48 16.06
CA PHE A 56 -17.84 11.78 14.86
C PHE A 56 -16.33 11.53 14.89
N ILE A 57 -15.93 10.28 14.64
CA ILE A 57 -14.54 9.85 14.55
C ILE A 57 -14.28 9.19 13.19
N ASP A 58 -13.31 9.72 12.45
CA ASP A 58 -12.74 9.10 11.27
C ASP A 58 -11.67 8.09 11.71
N SER A 59 -12.01 6.80 11.72
CA SER A 59 -11.21 5.74 12.36
C SER A 59 -10.95 4.53 11.45
N PRO A 60 -10.41 4.71 10.23
CA PRO A 60 -10.11 3.58 9.35
C PRO A 60 -9.20 2.55 10.00
N VAL A 61 -9.37 1.29 9.58
CA VAL A 61 -8.72 0.15 10.21
C VAL A 61 -7.81 -0.64 9.25
N SER A 62 -6.87 -1.39 9.82
CA SER A 62 -5.97 -2.31 9.14
C SER A 62 -5.84 -3.61 9.94
N GLY A 63 -5.72 -4.75 9.24
CA GLY A 63 -5.52 -6.07 9.85
C GLY A 63 -6.35 -7.21 9.26
N GLY A 64 -7.31 -6.90 8.38
CA GLY A 64 -8.16 -7.90 7.73
C GLY A 64 -9.15 -8.58 8.69
N ALA A 65 -9.93 -9.53 8.16
CA ALA A 65 -10.99 -10.20 8.91
C ALA A 65 -10.48 -10.93 10.16
N LYS A 66 -9.30 -11.55 10.08
CA LYS A 66 -8.70 -12.26 11.22
C LYS A 66 -8.44 -11.33 12.40
N ARG A 67 -7.70 -10.23 12.20
CA ARG A 67 -7.42 -9.28 13.29
C ARG A 67 -8.66 -8.53 13.77
N ALA A 68 -9.67 -8.36 12.92
CA ALA A 68 -10.97 -7.84 13.34
C ALA A 68 -11.68 -8.80 14.31
N ALA A 69 -11.71 -10.10 13.98
CA ALA A 69 -12.30 -11.12 14.85
C ALA A 69 -11.53 -11.27 16.17
N ASP A 70 -10.21 -11.14 16.12
CA ASP A 70 -9.33 -11.26 17.28
C ASP A 70 -9.28 -9.99 18.15
N GLY A 71 -9.93 -8.88 17.75
CA GLY A 71 -9.85 -7.60 18.47
C GLY A 71 -8.45 -6.98 18.45
N THR A 72 -7.67 -7.25 17.41
CA THR A 72 -6.25 -6.87 17.31
C THR A 72 -5.99 -5.92 16.15
N LEU A 73 -6.96 -5.08 15.75
CA LEU A 73 -6.80 -4.16 14.62
C LEU A 73 -5.73 -3.10 14.88
N SER A 74 -5.21 -2.54 13.80
CA SER A 74 -4.56 -1.23 13.83
C SER A 74 -5.58 -0.19 13.40
N ILE A 75 -5.80 0.84 14.22
CA ILE A 75 -6.86 1.83 14.01
C ILE A 75 -6.22 3.22 13.95
N MET A 76 -6.53 3.99 12.91
CA MET A 76 -6.04 5.37 12.74
C MET A 76 -7.20 6.33 13.00
N ALA A 77 -7.32 6.87 14.20
CA ALA A 77 -8.46 7.68 14.63
C ALA A 77 -8.15 9.18 14.60
N GLY A 78 -8.91 9.94 13.82
CA GLY A 78 -8.93 11.40 13.82
C GLY A 78 -10.32 11.93 14.17
N GLY A 79 -10.39 12.96 15.00
CA GLY A 79 -11.63 13.55 15.51
C GLY A 79 -11.36 14.75 16.41
N SER A 80 -12.40 15.34 16.98
CA SER A 80 -12.21 16.29 18.10
C SER A 80 -11.76 15.54 19.36
N ASP A 81 -11.12 16.25 20.30
CA ASP A 81 -10.71 15.64 21.58
C ASP A 81 -11.91 15.04 22.33
N GLU A 82 -13.06 15.70 22.29
CA GLU A 82 -14.31 15.21 22.89
C GLU A 82 -14.79 13.89 22.24
N ALA A 83 -14.77 13.81 20.91
CA ALA A 83 -15.17 12.61 20.20
C ALA A 83 -14.19 11.45 20.46
N LEU A 84 -12.89 11.74 20.40
CA LEU A 84 -11.83 10.75 20.65
C LEU A 84 -11.90 10.21 22.08
N GLU A 85 -12.18 11.06 23.07
CA GLU A 85 -12.35 10.64 24.46
C GLU A 85 -13.60 9.77 24.62
N SER A 86 -14.72 10.15 24.01
CA SER A 86 -15.95 9.36 24.07
C SER A 86 -15.82 7.98 23.41
N GLY A 87 -15.08 7.89 22.29
CA GLY A 87 -14.86 6.63 21.57
C GLY A 87 -13.71 5.77 22.08
N ARG A 88 -12.90 6.28 23.01
CA ARG A 88 -11.58 5.71 23.38
C ARG A 88 -11.67 4.25 23.78
N ASP A 89 -12.52 3.91 24.74
CA ASP A 89 -12.59 2.55 25.31
C ASP A 89 -12.96 1.50 24.24
N LEU A 90 -13.90 1.83 23.36
CA LEU A 90 -14.32 0.93 22.28
C LEU A 90 -13.22 0.78 21.23
N LEU A 91 -12.61 1.89 20.80
CA LEU A 91 -11.49 1.87 19.85
C LEU A 91 -10.33 1.04 20.41
N GLN A 92 -10.03 1.18 21.70
CA GLN A 92 -8.95 0.48 22.36
C GLN A 92 -9.24 -1.02 22.47
N THR A 93 -10.48 -1.39 22.79
CA THR A 93 -10.95 -2.79 22.82
C THR A 93 -10.86 -3.48 21.45
N MET A 94 -11.07 -2.74 20.37
CA MET A 94 -10.99 -3.26 19.00
C MET A 94 -9.55 -3.34 18.46
N SER A 95 -8.60 -2.72 19.15
CA SER A 95 -7.22 -2.56 18.69
C SER A 95 -6.25 -3.48 19.44
N ALA A 96 -5.19 -3.90 18.76
CA ALA A 96 -4.07 -4.54 19.45
C ALA A 96 -3.38 -3.54 20.41
N PRO A 97 -2.69 -4.02 21.46
CA PRO A 97 -1.90 -3.16 22.33
C PRO A 97 -0.98 -2.23 21.54
N SER A 98 -1.03 -0.94 21.84
CA SER A 98 -0.28 0.12 21.16
C SER A 98 -0.56 0.26 19.65
N LYS A 99 -1.70 -0.25 19.14
CA LYS A 99 -2.13 -0.12 17.74
C LYS A 99 -3.38 0.75 17.54
N LEU A 100 -3.78 1.50 18.58
CA LEU A 100 -4.67 2.64 18.46
C LEU A 100 -3.84 3.90 18.24
N TYR A 101 -3.88 4.43 17.03
CA TYR A 101 -3.16 5.62 16.61
C TYR A 101 -4.13 6.81 16.61
N LEU A 102 -3.96 7.71 17.58
CA LEU A 102 -4.67 9.00 17.55
C LEU A 102 -3.91 9.93 16.60
N VAL A 103 -4.50 10.20 15.45
CA VAL A 103 -3.86 10.94 14.36
C VAL A 103 -4.19 12.42 14.50
N PRO A 104 -3.19 13.32 14.64
CA PRO A 104 -3.44 14.75 14.75
C PRO A 104 -4.00 15.32 13.45
N GLY A 105 -4.83 16.36 13.55
CA GLY A 105 -5.42 17.05 12.40
C GLY A 105 -6.95 16.90 12.27
N GLY A 106 -7.59 16.18 13.19
CA GLY A 106 -9.05 16.05 13.26
C GLY A 106 -9.63 15.12 12.19
N ILE A 107 -10.86 15.41 11.76
CA ILE A 107 -11.58 14.57 10.79
C ILE A 107 -10.88 14.60 9.43
N GLY A 108 -10.63 13.42 8.87
CA GLY A 108 -9.87 13.22 7.64
C GLY A 108 -8.40 12.85 7.89
N ALA A 109 -7.84 13.10 9.08
CA ALA A 109 -6.46 12.75 9.40
C ALA A 109 -6.25 11.22 9.44
N GLY A 110 -7.18 10.47 10.03
CA GLY A 110 -7.19 9.01 10.03
C GLY A 110 -7.26 8.45 8.60
N SER A 111 -8.17 9.00 7.78
CA SER A 111 -8.31 8.67 6.36
C SER A 111 -7.04 8.96 5.56
N ASN A 112 -6.37 10.10 5.78
CA ASN A 112 -5.08 10.39 5.13
C ASN A 112 -3.98 9.42 5.56
N MET A 113 -3.84 9.13 6.85
CA MET A 113 -2.89 8.14 7.37
C MET A 113 -3.13 6.75 6.76
N LYS A 114 -4.39 6.31 6.67
CA LYS A 114 -4.75 5.05 6.01
C LYS A 114 -4.42 5.06 4.53
N MET A 115 -4.72 6.15 3.83
CA MET A 115 -4.50 6.27 2.39
C MET A 115 -3.02 6.15 2.04
N VAL A 116 -2.13 6.85 2.75
CA VAL A 116 -0.68 6.75 2.51
C VAL A 116 -0.13 5.36 2.86
N HIS A 117 -0.68 4.70 3.89
CA HIS A 117 -0.40 3.29 4.18
C HIS A 117 -0.80 2.37 3.01
N GLN A 118 -1.96 2.62 2.39
CA GLN A 118 -2.44 1.81 1.28
C GLN A 118 -1.66 2.01 -0.03
N VAL A 119 -0.85 3.08 -0.20
CA VAL A 119 0.08 3.23 -1.34
C VAL A 119 0.99 2.01 -1.45
N LEU A 120 1.66 1.67 -0.35
CA LEU A 120 2.57 0.52 -0.29
C LEU A 120 1.83 -0.80 -0.45
N ALA A 121 0.65 -0.94 0.16
CA ALA A 121 -0.18 -2.14 -0.01
C ALA A 121 -0.53 -2.37 -1.50
N ALA A 122 -0.99 -1.33 -2.19
CA ALA A 122 -1.39 -1.40 -3.60
C ALA A 122 -0.20 -1.73 -4.49
N ILE A 123 0.99 -1.21 -4.22
CA ILE A 123 2.19 -1.51 -5.00
C ILE A 123 2.71 -2.92 -4.68
N HIS A 124 2.84 -3.29 -3.42
CA HIS A 124 3.45 -4.56 -3.02
C HIS A 124 2.60 -5.79 -3.40
N ILE A 125 1.26 -5.70 -3.44
CA ILE A 125 0.40 -6.81 -3.92
C ILE A 125 0.72 -7.14 -5.39
N LEU A 126 0.75 -6.12 -6.25
CA LEU A 126 1.09 -6.31 -7.65
C LEU A 126 2.57 -6.66 -7.82
N GLY A 127 3.47 -6.04 -7.04
CA GLY A 127 4.91 -6.32 -7.06
C GLY A 127 5.23 -7.77 -6.72
N ALA A 128 4.52 -8.36 -5.74
CA ALA A 128 4.64 -9.78 -5.42
C ALA A 128 4.19 -10.67 -6.59
N SER A 129 3.10 -10.28 -7.27
CA SER A 129 2.58 -10.98 -8.44
C SER A 129 3.53 -10.91 -9.63
N GLU A 130 4.10 -9.74 -9.88
CA GLU A 130 5.09 -9.48 -10.94
C GLU A 130 6.39 -10.25 -10.69
N ALA A 131 6.89 -10.25 -9.45
CA ALA A 131 8.08 -11.00 -9.07
C ALA A 131 7.91 -12.51 -9.22
N MET A 132 6.78 -13.07 -8.76
CA MET A 132 6.52 -14.51 -8.91
C MET A 132 6.22 -14.91 -10.36
N GLY A 133 5.63 -14.02 -11.16
CA GLY A 133 5.48 -14.23 -12.59
C GLY A 133 6.83 -14.25 -13.32
N LEU A 134 7.73 -13.31 -13.00
CA LEU A 134 9.09 -13.33 -13.53
C LEU A 134 9.85 -14.59 -13.11
N ALA A 135 9.75 -14.99 -11.84
CA ALA A 135 10.36 -16.22 -11.34
C ALA A 135 9.89 -17.45 -12.10
N ALA A 136 8.59 -17.56 -12.35
CA ALA A 136 8.00 -18.62 -13.15
C ALA A 136 8.53 -18.63 -14.60
N GLN A 137 8.65 -17.46 -15.23
CA GLN A 137 9.21 -17.35 -16.59
C GLN A 137 10.71 -17.67 -16.66
N LEU A 138 11.45 -17.38 -15.59
CA LEU A 138 12.85 -17.77 -15.46
C LEU A 138 13.03 -19.27 -15.18
N GLY A 139 11.95 -20.04 -14.95
CA GLY A 139 12.04 -21.45 -14.62
C GLY A 139 12.55 -21.70 -13.19
N LEU A 140 12.19 -20.83 -12.25
CA LEU A 140 12.46 -21.03 -10.82
C LEU A 140 11.31 -21.78 -10.14
N ASP A 141 11.63 -22.59 -9.13
CA ASP A 141 10.61 -23.18 -8.26
C ASP A 141 9.92 -22.10 -7.42
N ALA A 142 8.60 -22.06 -7.46
CA ALA A 142 7.82 -20.99 -6.83
C ALA A 142 8.00 -20.95 -5.30
N ARG A 143 8.06 -22.12 -4.63
CA ARG A 143 8.13 -22.21 -3.16
C ARG A 143 9.52 -21.82 -2.67
N GLN A 144 10.57 -22.35 -3.31
CA GLN A 144 11.94 -21.98 -3.00
C GLN A 144 12.20 -20.49 -3.24
N THR A 145 11.66 -19.94 -4.33
CA THR A 145 11.80 -18.50 -4.62
C THR A 145 11.12 -17.65 -3.56
N ALA A 146 9.88 -17.98 -3.17
CA ALA A 146 9.17 -17.26 -2.13
C ALA A 146 9.89 -17.34 -0.78
N ASP A 147 10.40 -18.51 -0.39
CA ASP A 147 11.19 -18.66 0.83
C ASP A 147 12.43 -17.77 0.81
N LYS A 148 13.10 -17.64 -0.35
CA LYS A 148 14.26 -16.76 -0.52
C LYS A 148 13.88 -15.28 -0.44
N ILE A 149 12.77 -14.87 -1.07
CA ILE A 149 12.25 -13.50 -0.95
C ILE A 149 11.95 -13.17 0.51
N ILE A 150 11.25 -14.07 1.22
CA ILE A 150 10.84 -13.86 2.61
C ILE A 150 12.04 -13.64 3.53
N ASN A 151 13.13 -14.36 3.28
CA ASN A 151 14.36 -14.32 4.09
C ASN A 151 15.41 -13.31 3.58
N SER A 152 15.03 -12.33 2.74
CA SER A 152 15.95 -11.36 2.15
C SER A 152 15.50 -9.91 2.35
N ASP A 153 16.30 -8.97 1.83
CA ASP A 153 15.94 -7.55 1.81
C ASP A 153 14.84 -7.21 0.79
N ALA A 154 14.43 -8.16 -0.05
CA ALA A 154 13.27 -8.05 -0.93
C ALA A 154 11.92 -8.23 -0.20
N TRP A 155 11.93 -8.67 1.06
CA TRP A 155 10.71 -9.01 1.81
C TRP A 155 9.67 -7.87 1.81
N THR A 156 8.41 -8.26 1.58
CA THR A 156 7.22 -7.45 1.85
C THR A 156 6.18 -8.29 2.59
N TRP A 157 5.39 -7.66 3.46
CA TRP A 157 4.29 -8.34 4.14
C TRP A 157 3.25 -8.90 3.15
N MET A 158 3.03 -8.19 2.04
CA MET A 158 2.08 -8.63 1.01
C MET A 158 2.55 -9.88 0.28
N HIS A 159 3.83 -10.00 -0.03
CA HIS A 159 4.36 -11.21 -0.64
C HIS A 159 4.15 -12.41 0.29
N GLU A 160 4.62 -12.32 1.54
CA GLU A 160 4.48 -13.40 2.54
C GLU A 160 3.00 -13.78 2.74
N ASN A 161 2.11 -12.79 2.79
CA ASN A 161 0.69 -13.05 3.02
C ASN A 161 -0.06 -13.63 1.80
N ARG A 162 0.28 -13.19 0.59
CA ARG A 162 -0.43 -13.57 -0.65
C ARG A 162 0.12 -14.86 -1.27
N PHE A 163 1.42 -15.13 -1.11
CA PHE A 163 2.07 -16.25 -1.77
C PHE A 163 1.37 -17.61 -1.57
N PRO A 164 0.90 -18.01 -0.37
CA PRO A 164 0.18 -19.27 -0.22
C PRO A 164 -1.00 -19.41 -1.18
N ARG A 165 -1.80 -18.35 -1.35
CA ARG A 165 -2.96 -18.32 -2.26
C ARG A 165 -2.58 -18.16 -3.74
N MET A 166 -1.39 -17.62 -4.04
CA MET A 166 -0.85 -17.64 -5.41
C MET A 166 -0.54 -19.08 -5.87
N VAL A 167 -0.11 -19.94 -4.95
CA VAL A 167 0.28 -21.34 -5.25
C VAL A 167 -0.92 -22.28 -5.19
N GLU A 168 -1.80 -22.11 -4.20
CA GLU A 168 -3.00 -22.94 -4.02
C GLU A 168 -4.08 -22.65 -5.07
N GLU A 169 -4.14 -21.40 -5.55
CA GLU A 169 -5.14 -20.90 -6.49
C GLU A 169 -6.60 -20.99 -6.04
N ASP A 170 -6.81 -21.16 -4.73
CA ASP A 170 -8.12 -21.01 -4.11
C ASP A 170 -8.44 -19.52 -3.89
N TRP A 171 -9.01 -18.91 -4.93
CA TRP A 171 -9.31 -17.47 -4.93
C TRP A 171 -10.76 -17.14 -4.57
N ASN A 172 -11.62 -18.12 -4.21
CA ASN A 172 -13.08 -17.94 -4.13
C ASN A 172 -13.76 -18.66 -2.93
N PRO A 173 -14.18 -17.93 -1.88
CA PRO A 173 -13.83 -16.55 -1.57
C PRO A 173 -12.38 -16.47 -1.08
N GLY A 174 -11.61 -15.57 -1.69
CA GLY A 174 -10.28 -15.21 -1.20
C GLY A 174 -10.32 -14.55 0.19
N ALA A 175 -9.13 -14.28 0.73
CA ALA A 175 -8.95 -13.46 1.92
C ALA A 175 -9.25 -11.97 1.66
N SER A 176 -9.02 -11.49 0.43
CA SER A 176 -9.25 -10.09 0.03
C SER A 176 -9.52 -10.01 -1.47
N ALA A 177 -10.74 -9.62 -1.87
CA ALA A 177 -11.09 -9.50 -3.28
C ALA A 177 -10.28 -8.38 -3.99
N LEU A 178 -9.94 -8.58 -5.26
CA LEU A 178 -9.24 -7.60 -6.10
C LEU A 178 -9.92 -6.21 -6.07
N THR A 179 -11.25 -6.19 -6.09
CA THR A 179 -12.05 -4.96 -6.02
C THR A 179 -11.80 -4.13 -4.75
N ILE A 180 -11.33 -4.73 -3.65
CA ILE A 180 -10.99 -4.02 -2.42
C ILE A 180 -9.73 -3.18 -2.60
N ILE A 181 -8.64 -3.80 -3.06
CA ILE A 181 -7.39 -3.06 -3.27
C ILE A 181 -7.50 -2.07 -4.43
N LEU A 182 -8.27 -2.41 -5.48
CA LEU A 182 -8.56 -1.49 -6.57
C LEU A 182 -9.30 -0.24 -6.07
N LYS A 183 -10.31 -0.40 -5.19
CA LYS A 183 -11.02 0.72 -4.58
C LYS A 183 -10.07 1.61 -3.76
N ASP A 184 -9.16 1.02 -2.98
CA ASP A 184 -8.18 1.79 -2.21
C ASP A 184 -7.18 2.52 -3.12
N ALA A 185 -6.68 1.85 -4.18
CA ALA A 185 -5.82 2.48 -5.19
C ALA A 185 -6.53 3.66 -5.88
N GLY A 186 -7.81 3.51 -6.22
CA GLY A 186 -8.62 4.59 -6.80
C GLY A 186 -8.82 5.78 -5.84
N ILE A 187 -8.93 5.55 -4.53
CA ILE A 187 -8.95 6.62 -3.52
C ILE A 187 -7.61 7.38 -3.54
N ILE A 188 -6.49 6.64 -3.53
CA ILE A 188 -5.14 7.21 -3.54
C ILE A 188 -4.94 8.07 -4.78
N THR A 189 -5.15 7.53 -5.98
CA THR A 189 -4.85 8.26 -7.22
C THR A 189 -5.81 9.42 -7.44
N SER A 190 -7.07 9.30 -7.02
CA SER A 190 -8.03 10.43 -7.06
C SER A 190 -7.62 11.56 -6.13
N SER A 191 -7.22 11.24 -4.89
CA SER A 191 -6.73 12.23 -3.93
C SER A 191 -5.42 12.87 -4.41
N ALA A 192 -4.47 12.07 -4.90
CA ALA A 192 -3.22 12.56 -5.47
C ALA A 192 -3.46 13.54 -6.63
N ARG A 193 -4.41 13.23 -7.54
CA ARG A 193 -4.82 14.16 -8.61
C ARG A 193 -5.42 15.46 -8.08
N GLN A 194 -6.28 15.40 -7.05
CA GLN A 194 -6.85 16.60 -6.40
C GLN A 194 -5.75 17.49 -5.82
N HIS A 195 -4.69 16.88 -5.29
CA HIS A 195 -3.52 17.55 -4.73
C HIS A 195 -2.42 17.90 -5.74
N ARG A 196 -2.56 17.51 -7.02
CA ARG A 196 -1.51 17.63 -8.04
C ARG A 196 -0.19 16.96 -7.64
N PHE A 197 -0.29 15.88 -6.88
CA PHE A 197 0.84 15.07 -6.44
C PHE A 197 0.96 13.81 -7.32
N PRO A 198 2.16 13.47 -7.83
CA PRO A 198 2.33 12.28 -8.67
C PRO A 198 2.46 11.00 -7.85
N THR A 199 1.74 9.94 -8.24
CA THR A 199 1.84 8.58 -7.68
C THR A 199 2.06 7.53 -8.78
N PRO A 200 3.20 7.56 -9.50
CA PRO A 200 3.43 6.76 -10.70
C PRO A 200 3.35 5.24 -10.47
N LEU A 201 3.87 4.70 -9.36
CA LEU A 201 3.79 3.27 -9.11
C LEU A 201 2.38 2.87 -8.69
N CYS A 202 1.73 3.64 -7.80
CA CYS A 202 0.35 3.34 -7.40
C CYS A 202 -0.64 3.48 -8.58
N THR A 203 -0.44 4.49 -9.44
CA THR A 203 -1.23 4.67 -10.68
C THR A 203 -1.01 3.50 -11.64
N THR A 204 0.22 3.03 -11.80
CA THR A 204 0.50 1.84 -12.60
C THR A 204 -0.24 0.62 -12.03
N ALA A 205 -0.18 0.42 -10.71
CA ALA A 205 -0.87 -0.69 -10.06
C ALA A 205 -2.39 -0.64 -10.27
N GLU A 206 -3.01 0.54 -10.10
CA GLU A 206 -4.44 0.75 -10.36
C GLU A 206 -4.84 0.31 -11.77
N GLN A 207 -4.07 0.69 -12.79
CA GLN A 207 -4.38 0.34 -14.18
C GLN A 207 -4.31 -1.17 -14.45
N ILE A 208 -3.38 -1.89 -13.81
CA ILE A 208 -3.30 -3.34 -13.95
C ILE A 208 -4.45 -4.04 -13.21
N TYR A 209 -4.83 -3.54 -12.04
CA TYR A 209 -6.03 -4.02 -11.33
C TYR A 209 -7.31 -3.80 -12.15
N LEU A 210 -7.46 -2.62 -12.78
CA LEU A 210 -8.57 -2.34 -13.70
C LEU A 210 -8.60 -3.30 -14.88
N SER A 211 -7.45 -3.57 -15.48
CA SER A 211 -7.33 -4.49 -16.62
C SER A 211 -7.77 -5.92 -16.26
N ALA A 212 -7.44 -6.39 -15.05
CA ALA A 212 -7.83 -7.70 -14.56
C ALA A 212 -9.35 -7.81 -14.27
N LEU A 213 -10.07 -6.71 -14.04
CA LEU A 213 -11.54 -6.75 -13.92
C LEU A 213 -12.21 -7.28 -15.19
N LEU A 214 -11.72 -6.86 -16.36
CA LEU A 214 -12.26 -7.28 -17.65
C LEU A 214 -12.08 -8.79 -17.90
N GLN A 215 -11.16 -9.41 -17.17
CA GLN A 215 -10.87 -10.84 -17.23
C GLN A 215 -11.62 -11.63 -16.13
N GLY A 216 -12.50 -10.98 -15.36
CA GLY A 216 -13.30 -11.63 -14.32
C GLY A 216 -12.59 -11.84 -12.98
N TYR A 217 -11.47 -11.14 -12.72
CA TYR A 217 -10.76 -11.25 -11.44
C TYR A 217 -11.34 -10.40 -10.31
N GLY A 218 -12.33 -9.53 -10.58
CA GLY A 218 -12.91 -8.64 -9.57
C GLY A 218 -13.29 -9.27 -8.23
N PRO A 219 -14.04 -10.40 -8.20
CA PRO A 219 -14.41 -11.07 -6.95
C PRO A 219 -13.33 -12.02 -6.40
N LYS A 220 -12.30 -12.34 -7.19
CA LYS A 220 -11.22 -13.27 -6.80
C LYS A 220 -10.25 -12.59 -5.82
N ASP A 221 -9.55 -13.40 -5.02
CA ASP A 221 -8.44 -12.91 -4.19
C ASP A 221 -7.46 -12.07 -5.00
N ASP A 222 -6.97 -10.97 -4.44
CA ASP A 222 -5.99 -10.10 -5.08
C ASP A 222 -4.62 -10.80 -5.35
N SER A 223 -4.35 -11.95 -4.73
CA SER A 223 -3.22 -12.84 -5.11
C SER A 223 -3.35 -13.43 -6.51
N ALA A 224 -4.57 -13.50 -7.08
CA ALA A 224 -4.81 -14.00 -8.43
C ALA A 224 -4.14 -13.13 -9.52
N MET A 225 -3.69 -11.92 -9.16
CA MET A 225 -2.96 -11.01 -10.03
C MET A 225 -1.66 -11.60 -10.59
N VAL A 226 -1.11 -12.66 -9.97
CA VAL A 226 0.00 -13.44 -10.56
C VAL A 226 -0.33 -13.93 -11.97
N ARG A 227 -1.61 -14.16 -12.29
CA ARG A 227 -2.05 -14.58 -13.63
C ARG A 227 -1.94 -13.52 -14.71
N GLN A 228 -1.72 -12.25 -14.34
CA GLN A 228 -1.37 -11.21 -15.31
C GLN A 228 0.07 -11.35 -15.83
N TYR A 229 0.92 -12.09 -15.11
CA TYR A 229 2.34 -12.24 -15.42
C TYR A 229 2.70 -13.67 -15.84
N PHE A 230 1.89 -14.66 -15.45
CA PHE A 230 2.08 -16.05 -15.84
C PHE A 230 0.72 -16.77 -16.01
N THR A 231 0.45 -17.30 -17.21
CA THR A 231 -0.90 -17.76 -17.60
C THR A 231 -1.26 -19.16 -17.12
N THR A 232 -0.32 -19.89 -16.51
CA THR A 232 -0.52 -21.22 -15.91
C THR A 232 -0.22 -21.19 -14.40
N PRO A 233 -0.60 -22.21 -13.61
CA PRO A 233 -0.28 -22.22 -12.20
C PRO A 233 1.24 -22.12 -11.97
N ILE A 234 1.71 -21.16 -11.17
CA ILE A 234 3.14 -21.05 -10.86
C ILE A 234 3.68 -22.28 -10.12
N ALA A 235 2.79 -23.01 -9.45
CA ALA A 235 3.09 -24.26 -8.76
C ALA A 235 3.51 -25.40 -9.71
N SER A 236 3.17 -25.31 -11.01
CA SER A 236 3.54 -26.33 -12.00
C SER A 236 4.91 -26.08 -12.63
N VAL A 237 5.56 -24.95 -12.33
CA VAL A 237 6.90 -24.65 -12.85
C VAL A 237 7.92 -25.48 -12.08
N THR A 238 8.64 -26.32 -12.79
CA THR A 238 9.80 -27.06 -12.25
C THR A 238 11.06 -26.24 -12.45
N ALA A 239 11.99 -26.32 -11.50
CA ALA A 239 13.30 -25.67 -11.61
C ALA A 239 14.03 -26.11 -12.89
N SER A 240 14.17 -25.19 -13.85
CA SER A 240 14.74 -25.43 -15.18
C SER A 240 15.69 -24.33 -15.66
N ALA A 241 15.81 -23.22 -14.93
CA ALA A 241 16.81 -22.19 -15.20
C ALA A 241 18.23 -22.78 -15.22
N GLU A 242 19.01 -22.45 -16.25
CA GLU A 242 20.41 -22.88 -16.38
C GLU A 242 21.28 -22.35 -15.23
N ASP A 243 21.05 -21.10 -14.80
CA ASP A 243 21.65 -20.50 -13.62
C ASP A 243 20.56 -20.03 -12.65
N GLN A 244 20.23 -20.89 -11.70
CA GLN A 244 19.24 -20.63 -10.65
C GLN A 244 19.61 -19.43 -9.76
N SER A 245 20.92 -19.22 -9.53
CA SER A 245 21.39 -18.15 -8.63
C SER A 245 21.23 -16.79 -9.28
N THR A 246 21.66 -16.65 -10.54
CA THR A 246 21.49 -15.42 -11.31
C THR A 246 20.01 -15.11 -11.52
N ALA A 247 19.19 -16.11 -11.90
CA ALA A 247 17.75 -15.94 -12.05
C ALA A 247 17.07 -15.48 -10.75
N LEU A 248 17.42 -16.08 -9.61
CA LEU A 248 16.90 -15.65 -8.31
C LEU A 248 17.31 -14.21 -7.99
N GLN A 249 18.57 -13.84 -8.26
CA GLN A 249 19.04 -12.48 -8.01
C GLN A 249 18.25 -11.43 -8.79
N LEU A 250 17.86 -11.70 -10.04
CA LEU A 250 17.01 -10.81 -10.82
C LEU A 250 15.63 -10.57 -10.17
N VAL A 251 15.02 -11.61 -9.60
CA VAL A 251 13.75 -11.49 -8.88
C VAL A 251 13.93 -10.64 -7.61
N LEU A 252 15.03 -10.84 -6.87
CA LEU A 252 15.34 -10.05 -5.67
C LEU A 252 15.62 -8.57 -6.01
N ASP A 253 16.34 -8.31 -7.11
CA ASP A 253 16.67 -6.97 -7.59
C ASP A 253 15.41 -6.23 -8.09
N LEU A 254 14.50 -6.93 -8.78
CA LEU A 254 13.19 -6.40 -9.17
C LEU A 254 12.44 -5.87 -7.94
N MET A 255 12.28 -6.72 -6.92
CA MET A 255 11.53 -6.37 -5.72
C MET A 255 12.20 -5.23 -4.96
N GLN A 256 13.52 -5.26 -4.77
CA GLN A 256 14.22 -4.18 -4.08
C GLN A 256 14.09 -2.84 -4.81
N GLY A 257 14.24 -2.81 -6.13
CA GLY A 257 14.09 -1.60 -6.94
C GLY A 257 12.68 -1.02 -6.88
N VAL A 258 11.65 -1.86 -7.03
CA VAL A 258 10.25 -1.44 -6.90
C VAL A 258 9.95 -0.95 -5.49
N ASN A 259 10.39 -1.67 -4.46
CA ASN A 259 10.13 -1.32 -3.06
C ASN A 259 10.85 -0.01 -2.65
N LEU A 260 12.01 0.29 -3.22
CA LEU A 260 12.73 1.56 -2.99
C LEU A 260 11.90 2.75 -3.48
N VAL A 261 11.42 2.68 -4.71
CA VAL A 261 10.61 3.75 -5.30
C VAL A 261 9.24 3.83 -4.63
N ALA A 262 8.65 2.69 -4.26
CA ALA A 262 7.39 2.65 -3.51
C ALA A 262 7.51 3.33 -2.14
N ALA A 263 8.62 3.10 -1.42
CA ALA A 263 8.91 3.77 -0.16
C ALA A 263 9.06 5.29 -0.35
N ALA A 264 9.79 5.72 -1.39
CA ALA A 264 9.92 7.14 -1.72
C ALA A 264 8.59 7.82 -2.05
N GLU A 265 7.77 7.18 -2.91
CA GLU A 265 6.43 7.67 -3.28
C GLU A 265 5.53 7.81 -2.04
N ALA A 266 5.49 6.79 -1.18
CA ALA A 266 4.66 6.80 0.02
C ALA A 266 5.12 7.84 1.06
N VAL A 267 6.44 7.93 1.33
CA VAL A 267 7.00 8.92 2.28
C VAL A 267 6.80 10.34 1.76
N ALA A 268 7.06 10.59 0.47
CA ALA A 268 6.85 11.91 -0.11
C ALA A 268 5.37 12.32 -0.06
N PHE A 269 4.45 11.38 -0.33
CA PHE A 269 3.03 11.69 -0.27
C PHE A 269 2.54 11.93 1.16
N ALA A 270 3.02 11.14 2.13
CA ALA A 270 2.77 11.36 3.55
C ALA A 270 3.27 12.74 4.03
N ARG A 271 4.48 13.13 3.61
CA ARG A 271 5.04 14.46 3.89
C ARG A 271 4.19 15.57 3.28
N TYR A 272 3.77 15.41 2.02
CA TYR A 272 2.91 16.38 1.33
C TYR A 272 1.58 16.58 2.06
N LEU A 273 0.95 15.49 2.51
CA LEU A 273 -0.30 15.51 3.27
C LEU A 273 -0.14 15.89 4.75
N LYS A 274 1.08 16.21 5.19
CA LYS A 274 1.42 16.57 6.58
C LYS A 274 1.01 15.50 7.59
N VAL A 275 1.08 14.24 7.18
CA VAL A 275 0.91 13.10 8.09
C VAL A 275 2.10 13.05 9.04
N ASP A 276 1.87 12.71 10.31
CA ASP A 276 2.95 12.47 11.27
C ASP A 276 3.84 11.32 10.77
N LEU A 277 5.06 11.64 10.34
CA LEU A 277 5.94 10.69 9.68
C LEU A 277 6.47 9.61 10.64
N ALA A 278 6.61 9.91 11.93
CA ALA A 278 7.05 8.95 12.92
C ALA A 278 5.96 7.91 13.19
N GLN A 279 4.73 8.38 13.42
CA GLN A 279 3.55 7.53 13.58
C GLN A 279 3.26 6.71 12.31
N PHE A 280 3.43 7.34 11.13
CA PHE A 280 3.31 6.66 9.83
C PHE A 280 4.32 5.52 9.69
N HIS A 281 5.60 5.76 10.00
CA HIS A 281 6.63 4.72 9.93
C HIS A 281 6.32 3.57 10.88
N GLU A 282 5.96 3.85 12.12
CA GLU A 282 5.62 2.84 13.12
C GLU A 282 4.42 1.97 12.69
N LEU A 283 3.37 2.62 12.18
CA LEU A 283 2.17 1.97 11.71
C LEU A 283 2.45 1.05 10.53
N VAL A 284 3.11 1.59 9.50
CA VAL A 284 3.35 0.86 8.25
C VAL A 284 4.27 -0.32 8.47
N SER A 285 5.31 -0.16 9.29
CA SER A 285 6.32 -1.19 9.59
C SER A 285 5.74 -2.46 10.24
N ALA A 286 4.52 -2.37 10.78
CA ALA A 286 3.83 -3.48 11.45
C ALA A 286 2.47 -3.83 10.81
N ALA A 287 2.26 -3.40 9.55
CA ALA A 287 0.99 -3.56 8.86
C ALA A 287 1.18 -3.94 7.39
N ALA A 288 0.09 -3.94 6.64
CA ALA A 288 0.01 -4.34 5.23
C ALA A 288 1.00 -3.64 4.28
N GLY A 289 1.55 -2.48 4.65
CA GLY A 289 2.50 -1.73 3.82
C GLY A 289 3.96 -2.08 4.12
N ALA A 290 4.24 -2.93 5.11
CA ALA A 290 5.60 -3.23 5.54
C ALA A 290 6.43 -3.90 4.42
N SER A 291 7.66 -3.42 4.27
CA SER A 291 8.73 -4.06 3.52
C SER A 291 10.06 -3.79 4.21
N ARG A 292 11.07 -4.62 3.97
CA ARG A 292 12.40 -4.40 4.56
C ARG A 292 12.94 -3.04 4.13
N VAL A 293 12.77 -2.71 2.84
CA VAL A 293 13.18 -1.43 2.25
C VAL A 293 12.43 -0.26 2.87
N PHE A 294 11.12 -0.33 3.11
CA PHE A 294 10.42 0.77 3.79
C PHE A 294 10.90 0.93 5.24
N ILE A 295 11.07 -0.17 5.98
CA ILE A 295 11.50 -0.14 7.38
C ILE A 295 12.86 0.56 7.51
N THR A 296 13.79 0.31 6.60
CA THR A 296 15.14 0.89 6.62
C THR A 296 15.24 2.18 5.81
N LYS A 297 15.06 2.13 4.50
CA LYS A 297 15.22 3.25 3.56
C LYS A 297 14.10 4.28 3.69
N GLY A 298 12.87 3.86 3.98
CA GLY A 298 11.80 4.79 4.30
C GLY A 298 12.12 5.61 5.57
N LEU A 299 12.72 4.99 6.59
CA LEU A 299 13.17 5.71 7.79
C LEU A 299 14.32 6.68 7.50
N GLU A 300 15.29 6.28 6.68
CA GLU A 300 16.36 7.16 6.20
C GLU A 300 15.77 8.40 5.49
N MET A 301 14.82 8.21 4.58
CA MET A 301 14.12 9.31 3.89
C MET A 301 13.33 10.22 4.86
N ILE A 302 12.69 9.64 5.88
CA ILE A 302 11.97 10.41 6.91
C ILE A 302 12.92 11.25 7.76
N LYS A 303 14.09 10.71 8.09
CA LYS A 303 15.12 11.38 8.89
C LYS A 303 15.98 12.39 8.12
N GLY A 304 15.81 12.47 6.79
CA GLY A 304 16.64 13.33 5.94
C GLY A 304 18.00 12.74 5.61
N HIS A 305 18.25 11.45 5.88
CA HIS A 305 19.48 10.75 5.49
C HIS A 305 19.47 10.44 3.98
N ILE A 306 19.50 11.49 3.17
CA ILE A 306 19.42 11.48 1.71
C ILE A 306 20.63 12.25 1.15
N GLY A 307 20.97 12.01 -0.12
CA GLY A 307 22.10 12.68 -0.74
C GLY A 307 23.42 12.40 -0.04
N GLU A 308 24.14 13.46 0.30
CA GLU A 308 25.41 13.39 1.03
C GLU A 308 25.23 12.95 2.50
N GLU A 309 24.02 13.08 3.06
CA GLU A 309 23.68 12.65 4.43
C GLU A 309 23.26 11.17 4.50
N ALA A 310 23.23 10.46 3.37
CA ALA A 310 22.97 9.03 3.35
C ALA A 310 24.09 8.25 4.09
N PRO A 311 23.78 7.11 4.73
CA PRO A 311 24.80 6.29 5.40
C PRO A 311 25.94 5.89 4.44
N ALA A 312 27.18 5.89 4.94
CA ALA A 312 28.35 5.51 4.14
C ALA A 312 28.19 4.10 3.53
N GLY A 313 28.55 3.95 2.25
CA GLY A 313 28.38 2.69 1.52
C GLY A 313 26.95 2.37 1.11
N SER A 314 26.01 3.31 1.25
CA SER A 314 24.66 3.16 0.68
C SER A 314 24.74 2.97 -0.83
N GLN A 315 23.90 2.06 -1.33
CA GLN A 315 23.67 1.91 -2.77
C GLN A 315 23.35 3.26 -3.39
N THR A 316 23.90 3.58 -4.56
CA THR A 316 23.61 4.81 -5.29
C THR A 316 22.38 4.69 -6.19
N VAL A 317 21.84 5.81 -6.67
CA VAL A 317 20.77 5.80 -7.68
C VAL A 317 21.23 5.09 -8.97
N ASP A 318 22.45 5.33 -9.42
CA ASP A 318 22.99 4.68 -10.64
C ASP A 318 23.16 3.16 -10.46
N GLU A 319 23.56 2.70 -9.28
CA GLU A 319 23.61 1.25 -8.98
C GLU A 319 22.20 0.62 -8.92
N ALA A 320 21.21 1.34 -8.40
CA ALA A 320 19.82 0.89 -8.42
C ALA A 320 19.27 0.81 -9.86
N ILE A 321 19.61 1.78 -10.71
CA ILE A 321 19.29 1.77 -12.14
C ILE A 321 19.91 0.55 -12.82
N ALA A 322 21.21 0.33 -12.64
CA ALA A 322 21.93 -0.75 -13.32
C ALA A 322 21.33 -2.13 -13.01
N LYS A 323 20.99 -2.39 -11.74
CA LYS A 323 20.32 -3.63 -11.34
C LYS A 323 18.94 -3.78 -11.99
N LEU A 324 18.10 -2.76 -11.91
CA LEU A 324 16.73 -2.84 -12.41
C LEU A 324 16.68 -2.84 -13.95
N GLU A 325 17.63 -2.20 -14.62
CA GLU A 325 17.79 -2.24 -16.07
C GLU A 325 18.14 -3.66 -16.56
N ALA A 326 19.03 -4.37 -15.87
CA ALA A 326 19.34 -5.77 -16.17
C ALA A 326 18.11 -6.68 -16.04
N VAL A 327 17.32 -6.48 -14.98
CA VAL A 327 16.03 -7.17 -14.77
C VAL A 327 15.05 -6.90 -15.92
N VAL A 328 14.84 -5.63 -16.27
CA VAL A 328 13.92 -5.23 -17.34
C VAL A 328 14.37 -5.78 -18.69
N GLN A 329 15.67 -5.81 -18.96
CA GLN A 329 16.22 -6.40 -20.17
C GLN A 329 15.95 -7.90 -20.22
N GLN A 330 16.25 -8.65 -19.16
CA GLN A 330 15.97 -10.09 -19.11
C GLN A 330 14.48 -10.39 -19.27
N ALA A 331 13.61 -9.64 -18.60
CA ALA A 331 12.16 -9.84 -18.72
C ALA A 331 11.64 -9.55 -20.13
N ARG A 332 12.22 -8.55 -20.82
CA ARG A 332 11.92 -8.26 -22.23
C ARG A 332 12.27 -9.44 -23.13
N ASP A 333 13.44 -10.05 -22.91
CA ASP A 333 13.91 -11.21 -23.68
C ASP A 333 13.01 -12.44 -23.47
N LEU A 334 12.34 -12.52 -22.31
CA LEU A 334 11.35 -13.56 -21.96
C LEU A 334 9.90 -13.19 -22.32
N HIS A 335 9.66 -12.00 -22.90
CA HIS A 335 8.31 -11.45 -23.11
C HIS A 335 7.44 -11.38 -21.84
N CYS A 336 8.09 -11.22 -20.68
CA CYS A 336 7.42 -11.03 -19.39
C CYS A 336 7.16 -9.52 -19.15
N PRO A 337 5.91 -9.07 -19.04
CA PRO A 337 5.63 -7.65 -18.83
C PRO A 337 5.94 -7.26 -17.39
N LEU A 338 6.91 -6.36 -17.15
CA LEU A 338 7.18 -5.79 -15.82
C LEU A 338 6.60 -4.38 -15.71
N HIS A 339 5.35 -4.24 -15.33
CA HIS A 339 4.68 -2.95 -15.21
C HIS A 339 5.30 -2.08 -14.11
N LEU A 340 5.46 -2.63 -12.90
CA LEU A 340 6.05 -1.88 -11.78
C LEU A 340 7.56 -1.72 -11.94
N GLY A 341 8.27 -2.75 -12.42
CA GLY A 341 9.69 -2.66 -12.73
C GLY A 341 10.01 -1.53 -13.70
N ASN A 342 9.26 -1.42 -14.82
CA ASN A 342 9.43 -0.33 -15.77
C ASN A 342 9.05 1.04 -15.16
N ALA A 343 7.97 1.13 -14.39
CA ALA A 343 7.56 2.37 -13.74
C ALA A 343 8.62 2.86 -12.74
N ALA A 344 9.16 1.97 -11.91
CA ALA A 344 10.23 2.27 -10.96
C ALA A 344 11.52 2.71 -11.67
N LEU A 345 11.92 2.02 -12.74
CA LEU A 345 13.09 2.38 -13.54
C LEU A 345 12.96 3.80 -14.15
N ASN A 346 11.78 4.17 -14.64
CA ASN A 346 11.52 5.52 -15.16
C ASN A 346 11.64 6.61 -14.08
N VAL A 347 11.19 6.34 -12.85
CA VAL A 347 11.37 7.27 -11.72
C VAL A 347 12.84 7.42 -11.36
N LEU A 348 13.60 6.31 -11.33
CA LEU A 348 15.04 6.34 -11.08
C LEU A 348 15.79 7.12 -12.17
N PHE A 349 15.45 6.93 -13.45
CA PHE A 349 16.02 7.75 -14.53
C PHE A 349 15.66 9.23 -14.40
N THR A 350 14.48 9.56 -13.86
CA THR A 350 14.13 10.95 -13.55
C THR A 350 15.04 11.52 -12.46
N ALA A 351 15.36 10.73 -11.43
CA ALA A 351 16.34 11.10 -10.40
C ALA A 351 17.74 11.31 -10.99
N ARG A 352 18.22 10.38 -11.84
CA ARG A 352 19.51 10.53 -12.54
C ARG A 352 19.56 11.79 -13.39
N ARG A 353 18.49 12.09 -14.14
CA ARG A 353 18.37 13.30 -14.96
C ARG A 353 18.40 14.58 -14.11
N ALA A 354 17.94 14.50 -12.86
CA ALA A 354 18.02 15.59 -11.90
C ALA A 354 19.41 15.73 -11.24
N GLY A 355 20.41 14.94 -11.65
CA GLY A 355 21.78 15.00 -11.12
C GLY A 355 22.02 14.12 -9.90
N LEU A 356 21.08 13.25 -9.52
CA LEU A 356 21.13 12.47 -8.29
C LEU A 356 21.81 11.09 -8.45
N GLY A 357 22.42 10.81 -9.61
CA GLY A 357 22.93 9.47 -9.97
C GLY A 357 23.94 8.90 -8.97
N ALA A 358 24.91 9.73 -8.55
CA ALA A 358 25.95 9.35 -7.60
C ALA A 358 25.52 9.47 -6.12
N GLU A 359 24.35 10.05 -5.85
CA GLU A 359 23.81 10.14 -4.49
C GLU A 359 23.29 8.78 -4.02
N GLY A 360 23.14 8.62 -2.69
CA GLY A 360 22.48 7.46 -2.12
C GLY A 360 21.08 7.25 -2.72
N ALA A 361 20.67 6.00 -2.91
CA ALA A 361 19.45 5.62 -3.61
C ALA A 361 18.17 6.20 -2.95
N THR A 362 18.23 6.56 -1.66
CA THR A 362 17.16 7.28 -0.96
C THR A 362 16.85 8.65 -1.56
N SER A 363 17.80 9.26 -2.28
CA SER A 363 17.61 10.52 -3.00
C SER A 363 16.55 10.48 -4.09
N VAL A 364 16.10 9.30 -4.53
CA VAL A 364 14.96 9.16 -5.44
C VAL A 364 13.69 9.87 -4.90
N ILE A 365 13.56 10.04 -3.57
CA ILE A 365 12.46 10.81 -2.97
C ILE A 365 12.38 12.26 -3.49
N LYS A 366 13.52 12.87 -3.84
CA LYS A 366 13.58 14.25 -4.36
C LYS A 366 12.87 14.41 -5.71
N VAL A 367 12.56 13.31 -6.42
CA VAL A 367 11.74 13.34 -7.66
C VAL A 367 10.30 13.80 -7.39
N PHE A 368 9.78 13.54 -6.19
CA PHE A 368 8.39 13.81 -5.82
C PHE A 368 8.15 15.24 -5.29
N GLY A 369 9.20 16.04 -5.18
CA GLY A 369 9.14 17.42 -4.70
C GLY A 369 10.48 17.86 -4.12
N LYS A 370 10.75 19.16 -4.18
CA LYS A 370 11.87 19.78 -3.43
C LYS A 370 11.42 19.99 -1.98
N GLU A 371 12.33 19.74 -1.06
CA GLU A 371 12.14 19.94 0.39
C GLU A 371 11.71 21.36 0.75
#